data_AF-A0A1S4CJZ8-F1
#
_entry.id   AF-A0A1S4CJZ8-F1
#
_cell.length_a   1.000
_cell.length_b   1.000
_cell.length_c   1.000
_cell.angle_alpha   90.00
_cell.angle_beta   90.00
_cell.angle_gamma   90.00
#
_symmetry.space_group_name_H-M   'P 1'
#
loop_
_entity.id
_entity.type
_entity.pdbx_description
1 polymer ?
#
loop_
_entity_poly.entity_id
_entity_poly.type
_entity_poly.pdbx_seq_one_letter_code
_entity_poly.pdbx_strand_id
1 'polypeptide(L)'
;MAVEGEHQLQVNGHVKQAKESANSIQSKELSKKKRKKFLIFVALSTLFQIAITLFSSLYIMKVRTPKFHVQSATFDVLSKTAENSSFNITMNAEFGVKNTNFGPYKYRDNTVYFFYNGAIIGEAFVSHGKASFL
;
A
#
# COMPACT_ATOMS: atom_id res chain seq x y z
N MET A 1 8.50 -11.22 80.17
CA MET A 1 7.59 -10.89 79.05
C MET A 1 8.32 -10.49 77.75
N ALA A 2 9.67 -10.56 77.67
CA ALA A 2 10.43 -10.09 76.50
C ALA A 2 10.80 -11.19 75.47
N VAL A 3 10.60 -12.48 75.81
CA VAL A 3 11.08 -13.60 74.97
C VAL A 3 10.09 -13.98 73.86
N GLU A 4 8.78 -13.73 74.04
CA GLU A 4 7.77 -14.04 73.01
C GLU A 4 7.74 -13.04 71.84
N GLY A 5 8.11 -11.77 72.06
CA GLY A 5 8.12 -10.73 71.02
C GLY A 5 9.22 -10.92 69.96
N GLU A 6 10.40 -11.36 70.39
CA GLU A 6 11.56 -11.64 69.52
C GLU A 6 11.29 -12.85 68.60
N HIS A 7 10.65 -13.90 69.13
CA HIS A 7 10.29 -15.09 68.36
C HIS A 7 9.21 -14.80 67.31
N GLN A 8 8.20 -13.99 67.64
CA GLN A 8 7.15 -13.56 66.70
C GLN A 8 7.70 -12.69 65.56
N LEU A 9 8.66 -11.79 65.87
CA LEU A 9 9.27 -10.91 64.87
C LEU A 9 10.17 -11.70 63.90
N GLN A 10 10.97 -12.64 64.40
CA GLN A 10 11.80 -13.50 63.55
C GLN A 10 10.94 -14.44 62.68
N VAL A 11 9.89 -15.03 63.24
CA VAL A 11 8.96 -15.90 62.48
C VAL A 11 8.24 -15.11 61.39
N ASN A 12 7.77 -13.90 61.67
CA ASN A 12 7.07 -13.07 60.69
C ASN A 12 8.01 -12.52 59.58
N GLY A 13 9.26 -12.19 59.94
CA GLY A 13 10.30 -11.81 58.98
C GLY A 13 10.65 -12.94 58.01
N HIS A 14 10.85 -14.15 58.54
CA HIS A 14 11.14 -15.34 57.73
C HIS A 14 9.96 -15.70 56.80
N VAL A 15 8.72 -15.57 57.28
CA VAL A 15 7.51 -15.80 56.49
C VAL A 15 7.33 -14.73 55.39
N LYS A 16 7.63 -13.46 55.67
CA LYS A 16 7.62 -12.40 54.64
C LYS A 16 8.66 -12.65 53.55
N GLN A 17 9.89 -12.96 53.93
CA GLN A 17 10.98 -13.21 52.99
C GLN A 17 10.72 -14.47 52.13
N ALA A 18 10.14 -15.52 52.71
CA ALA A 18 9.71 -16.70 51.97
C ALA A 18 8.57 -16.40 50.98
N LYS A 19 7.57 -15.59 51.38
CA LYS A 19 6.47 -15.16 50.50
C LYS A 19 6.94 -14.28 49.36
N GLU A 20 7.87 -13.36 49.62
CA GLU A 20 8.42 -12.45 48.62
C GLU A 20 9.31 -13.19 47.62
N SER A 21 10.12 -14.13 48.10
CA SER A 21 10.91 -15.03 47.25
C SER A 21 10.01 -15.92 46.38
N ALA A 22 8.97 -16.54 46.94
CA ALA A 22 8.00 -17.34 46.19
C ALA A 22 7.24 -16.53 45.13
N ASN A 23 6.78 -15.32 45.46
CA ASN A 23 6.16 -14.40 44.49
C ASN A 23 7.12 -13.98 43.37
N SER A 24 8.40 -13.75 43.69
CA SER A 24 9.41 -13.40 42.69
C SER A 24 9.69 -14.55 41.71
N ILE A 25 9.71 -15.81 42.20
CA ILE A 25 9.88 -17.02 41.39
C ILE A 25 8.64 -17.24 40.52
N GLN A 26 7.44 -17.09 41.08
CA GLN A 26 6.17 -17.24 40.35
C GLN A 26 6.03 -16.14 39.27
N SER A 27 6.42 -14.90 39.56
CA SER A 27 6.46 -13.80 38.58
C SER A 27 7.48 -14.02 37.47
N LYS A 28 8.68 -14.54 37.80
CA LYS A 28 9.70 -14.94 36.81
C LYS A 28 9.24 -16.12 35.95
N GLU A 29 8.51 -17.08 36.50
CA GLU A 29 7.89 -18.15 35.71
C GLU A 29 6.78 -17.64 34.79
N LEU A 30 5.89 -16.79 35.30
CA LEU A 30 4.79 -16.22 34.53
C LEU A 30 5.30 -15.36 33.37
N SER A 31 6.37 -14.58 33.58
CA SER A 31 7.00 -13.79 32.51
C SER A 31 7.72 -14.66 31.47
N LYS A 32 8.38 -15.76 31.87
CA LYS A 32 8.93 -16.76 30.94
C LYS A 32 7.83 -17.41 30.08
N LYS A 33 6.70 -17.77 30.68
CA LYS A 33 5.52 -18.35 29.99
C LYS A 33 4.92 -17.36 28.98
N LYS A 34 4.81 -16.06 29.33
CA LYS A 34 4.36 -15.00 28.42
C LYS A 34 5.32 -14.78 27.25
N ARG A 35 6.64 -14.75 27.50
CA ARG A 35 7.66 -14.64 26.45
C ARG A 35 7.62 -15.80 25.46
N LYS A 36 7.45 -17.03 25.94
CA LYS A 36 7.32 -18.21 25.06
C LYS A 36 6.08 -18.13 24.17
N LYS A 37 4.92 -17.71 24.70
CA LYS A 37 3.70 -17.48 23.92
C LYS A 37 3.89 -16.37 22.88
N PHE A 38 4.58 -15.29 23.23
CA PHE A 38 4.92 -14.21 22.30
C PHE A 38 5.83 -14.69 21.16
N LEU A 39 6.88 -15.46 21.48
CA LEU A 39 7.78 -16.03 20.46
C LEU A 39 7.03 -16.96 19.50
N ILE A 40 6.13 -17.80 20.01
CA ILE A 40 5.29 -18.67 19.17
C ILE A 40 4.35 -17.84 18.30
N PHE A 41 3.72 -16.80 18.87
CA PHE A 41 2.84 -15.90 18.12
C PHE A 41 3.58 -15.16 17.00
N VAL A 42 4.80 -14.69 17.26
CA VAL A 42 5.67 -14.08 16.24
C VAL A 42 5.98 -15.10 15.14
N ALA A 43 6.41 -16.31 15.50
CA ALA A 43 6.72 -17.35 14.52
C ALA A 43 5.52 -17.70 13.62
N LEU A 44 4.32 -17.82 14.20
CA LEU A 44 3.09 -18.04 13.44
C LEU A 44 2.73 -16.85 12.55
N SER A 45 2.91 -15.63 13.06
CA SER A 45 2.66 -14.40 12.28
C SER A 45 3.61 -14.29 11.10
N THR A 46 4.88 -14.70 11.24
CA THR A 46 5.85 -14.70 10.14
C THR A 46 5.41 -15.61 8.99
N LEU A 47 4.89 -16.80 9.30
CA LEU A 47 4.37 -17.71 8.28
C LEU A 47 3.18 -17.11 7.54
N PHE A 48 2.26 -16.48 8.27
CA PHE A 48 1.13 -15.77 7.67
C PHE A 48 1.58 -14.57 6.82
N GLN A 49 2.60 -13.82 7.29
CA GLN A 49 3.16 -12.69 6.57
C GLN A 49 3.78 -13.12 5.24
N ILE A 50 4.49 -14.25 5.19
CA ILE A 50 5.07 -14.79 3.93
C ILE A 50 3.96 -15.03 2.90
N ALA A 51 2.84 -15.65 3.31
CA ALA A 51 1.72 -15.88 2.41
C ALA A 51 1.11 -14.56 1.90
N ILE A 52 0.91 -13.57 2.78
CA ILE A 52 0.42 -12.24 2.40
C ILE A 52 1.39 -11.56 1.45
N THR A 53 2.69 -11.57 1.74
CA THR A 53 3.71 -10.91 0.91
C THR A 53 3.78 -11.54 -0.47
N LEU A 54 3.71 -12.88 -0.58
CA LEU A 54 3.66 -13.58 -1.86
C LEU A 54 2.38 -13.26 -2.64
N PHE A 55 1.23 -13.26 -1.97
CA PHE A 55 -0.04 -12.90 -2.61
C PHE A 55 -0.01 -11.43 -3.09
N SER A 56 0.43 -10.52 -2.23
CA SER A 56 0.54 -9.10 -2.54
C SER A 56 1.49 -8.83 -3.70
N SER A 57 2.65 -9.49 -3.75
CA SER A 57 3.59 -9.32 -4.88
C SER A 57 3.01 -9.83 -6.19
N LEU A 58 2.30 -10.96 -6.18
CA LEU A 58 1.70 -11.55 -7.38
C LEU A 58 0.44 -10.79 -7.85
N TYR A 59 -0.36 -10.28 -6.92
CA TYR A 59 -1.68 -9.72 -7.22
C TYR A 59 -1.68 -8.17 -7.24
N ILE A 60 -1.01 -7.53 -6.29
CA ILE A 60 -1.01 -6.06 -6.10
C ILE A 60 0.15 -5.40 -6.85
N MET A 61 1.36 -5.97 -6.83
CA MET A 61 2.52 -5.40 -7.56
C MET A 61 2.52 -5.74 -9.06
N LYS A 62 1.51 -6.48 -9.56
CA LYS A 62 1.42 -6.78 -10.98
C LYS A 62 1.26 -5.49 -11.79
N VAL A 63 2.28 -5.16 -12.58
CA VAL A 63 2.28 -3.98 -13.45
C VAL A 63 1.18 -4.15 -14.51
N ARG A 64 0.20 -3.26 -14.48
CA ARG A 64 -0.86 -3.05 -15.46
C ARG A 64 -0.49 -1.87 -16.33
N THR A 65 -0.83 -1.97 -17.62
CA THR A 65 -0.73 -0.81 -18.52
C THR A 65 -1.68 0.28 -18.03
N PRO A 66 -1.21 1.54 -17.87
CA PRO A 66 -2.07 2.66 -17.55
C PRO A 66 -3.20 2.79 -18.58
N LYS A 67 -4.36 3.26 -18.12
CA LYS A 67 -5.49 3.50 -19.00
C LYS A 67 -5.45 4.95 -19.49
N PHE A 68 -5.39 5.12 -20.79
CA PHE A 68 -5.58 6.42 -21.43
C PHE A 68 -7.08 6.71 -21.49
N HIS A 69 -7.47 7.91 -21.09
CA HIS A 69 -8.83 8.41 -21.26
C HIS A 69 -8.80 9.83 -21.80
N VAL A 70 -9.79 10.17 -22.60
CA VAL A 70 -10.04 11.55 -23.03
C VAL A 70 -10.80 12.23 -21.90
N GLN A 71 -10.26 13.32 -21.35
CA GLN A 71 -10.90 14.12 -20.31
C GLN A 71 -11.88 15.12 -20.91
N SER A 72 -11.41 15.82 -21.95
CA SER A 72 -12.20 16.80 -22.68
C SER A 72 -11.77 16.80 -24.14
N ALA A 73 -12.68 17.19 -25.02
CA ALA A 73 -12.38 17.45 -26.42
C ALA A 73 -13.23 18.63 -26.87
N THR A 74 -12.58 19.68 -27.34
CA THR A 74 -13.24 20.82 -28.00
C THR A 74 -12.87 20.84 -29.48
N PHE A 75 -13.79 21.32 -30.29
CA PHE A 75 -13.65 21.36 -31.73
C PHE A 75 -13.82 22.80 -32.21
N ASP A 76 -12.80 23.30 -32.88
CA ASP A 76 -12.84 24.60 -33.54
C ASP A 76 -12.96 24.36 -35.05
N VAL A 77 -14.06 24.82 -35.63
CA VAL A 77 -14.28 24.75 -37.09
C VAL A 77 -13.62 25.95 -37.73
N LEU A 78 -12.55 25.73 -38.48
CA LEU A 78 -11.72 26.80 -39.02
C LEU A 78 -12.31 27.43 -40.28
N SER A 79 -13.00 26.64 -41.12
CA SER A 79 -13.71 27.13 -42.30
C SER A 79 -14.55 26.03 -42.96
N LYS A 80 -15.75 26.39 -43.41
CA LYS A 80 -16.59 25.58 -44.32
C LYS A 80 -16.65 26.33 -45.64
N THR A 81 -15.87 25.89 -46.63
CA THR A 81 -15.94 26.48 -47.97
C THR A 81 -17.22 26.01 -48.64
N ALA A 82 -18.13 26.91 -49.00
CA ALA A 82 -19.43 26.54 -49.58
C ALA A 82 -19.30 25.85 -50.96
N GLU A 83 -18.18 26.03 -51.66
CA GLU A 83 -17.94 25.47 -53.00
C GLU A 83 -17.29 24.08 -53.00
N ASN A 84 -16.70 23.63 -51.88
CA ASN A 84 -16.06 22.33 -51.75
C ASN A 84 -16.54 21.67 -50.45
N SER A 85 -17.04 20.42 -50.50
CA SER A 85 -17.54 19.68 -49.32
C SER A 85 -16.45 19.30 -48.29
N SER A 86 -15.29 19.96 -48.32
CA SER A 86 -14.19 19.82 -47.38
C SER A 86 -14.31 20.83 -46.24
N PHE A 87 -14.03 20.40 -45.02
CA PHE A 87 -13.95 21.26 -43.85
C PHE A 87 -12.61 21.04 -43.15
N ASN A 88 -12.06 22.12 -42.56
CA ASN A 88 -10.92 22.03 -41.66
C ASN A 88 -11.42 22.15 -40.22
N ILE A 89 -11.10 21.14 -39.40
CA ILE A 89 -11.43 21.10 -37.98
C ILE A 89 -10.14 20.97 -37.19
N THR A 90 -9.99 21.81 -36.17
CA THR A 90 -8.98 21.65 -35.13
C THR A 90 -9.64 21.04 -33.91
N MET A 91 -9.09 19.94 -33.41
CA MET A 91 -9.56 19.34 -32.16
C MET A 91 -8.52 19.57 -31.07
N ASN A 92 -8.95 20.19 -29.98
CA ASN A 92 -8.15 20.31 -28.76
C ASN A 92 -8.63 19.22 -27.79
N ALA A 93 -7.85 18.14 -27.66
CA ALA A 93 -8.16 17.03 -26.79
C ALA A 93 -7.23 17.02 -25.57
N GLU A 94 -7.83 16.90 -24.38
CA GLU A 94 -7.10 16.70 -23.14
C GLU A 94 -7.11 15.21 -22.78
N PHE A 95 -5.92 14.64 -22.58
CA PHE A 95 -5.75 13.24 -22.22
C PHE A 95 -5.37 13.10 -20.75
N GLY A 96 -6.04 12.17 -20.07
CA GLY A 96 -5.66 11.71 -18.75
C GLY A 96 -5.01 10.32 -18.81
N VAL A 97 -4.00 10.10 -17.98
CA VAL A 97 -3.34 8.81 -17.81
C VAL A 97 -3.68 8.28 -16.43
N LYS A 98 -4.60 7.32 -16.37
CA LYS A 98 -4.96 6.65 -15.12
C LYS A 98 -3.99 5.52 -14.82
N ASN A 99 -3.11 5.75 -13.84
CA ASN A 99 -2.20 4.74 -13.33
C ASN A 99 -2.86 3.96 -12.18
N THR A 100 -3.02 2.64 -12.36
CA THR A 100 -3.58 1.74 -11.32
C THR A 100 -2.51 0.84 -10.69
N ASN A 101 -1.24 1.12 -10.96
CA ASN A 101 -0.11 0.37 -10.42
C ASN A 101 0.23 0.83 -9.02
N PHE A 102 0.78 -0.09 -8.22
CA PHE A 102 1.37 0.21 -6.92
C PHE A 102 2.76 0.85 -7.09
N GLY A 103 2.77 2.06 -7.60
CA GLY A 103 3.98 2.83 -7.88
C GLY A 103 3.87 3.68 -9.14
N PRO A 104 4.83 4.60 -9.35
CA PRO A 104 4.83 5.44 -10.52
C PRO A 104 5.10 4.65 -11.79
N TYR A 105 4.38 4.99 -12.86
CA TYR A 105 4.59 4.40 -14.18
C TYR A 105 5.28 5.41 -15.10
N LYS A 106 6.40 5.01 -15.72
CA LYS A 106 7.09 5.82 -16.73
C LYS A 106 6.64 5.35 -18.12
N TYR A 107 6.16 6.27 -18.94
CA TYR A 107 5.82 6.01 -20.33
C TYR A 107 6.80 6.73 -21.25
N ARG A 108 7.06 6.12 -22.42
CA ARG A 108 7.96 6.67 -23.45
C ARG A 108 7.20 7.60 -24.39
N ASP A 109 7.92 8.26 -25.27
CA ASP A 109 7.34 9.01 -26.38
C ASP A 109 6.43 8.08 -27.19
N ASN A 110 5.22 8.53 -27.49
CA ASN A 110 4.21 7.77 -28.23
C ASN A 110 3.37 8.70 -29.09
N THR A 111 2.73 8.11 -30.10
CA THR A 111 1.80 8.81 -30.99
C THR A 111 0.39 8.28 -30.77
N VAL A 112 -0.57 9.19 -30.63
CA VAL A 112 -2.01 8.89 -30.58
C VAL A 112 -2.58 9.12 -31.97
N TYR A 113 -3.34 8.14 -32.47
CA TYR A 113 -4.00 8.23 -33.77
C TYR A 113 -5.51 8.44 -33.58
N PHE A 114 -6.07 9.34 -34.38
CA PHE A 114 -7.51 9.60 -34.42
C PHE A 114 -8.12 8.97 -35.66
N PHE A 115 -9.21 8.23 -35.45
CA PHE A 115 -9.88 7.48 -36.52
C PHE A 115 -11.30 7.98 -36.72
N TYR A 116 -11.72 8.05 -37.99
CA TYR A 116 -13.12 8.24 -38.38
C TYR A 116 -13.49 7.21 -39.44
N ASN A 117 -14.53 6.42 -39.19
CA ASN A 117 -14.97 5.33 -40.06
C ASN A 117 -13.84 4.36 -40.48
N GLY A 118 -12.89 4.08 -39.57
CA GLY A 118 -11.75 3.20 -39.81
C GLY A 118 -10.55 3.85 -40.53
N ALA A 119 -10.67 5.09 -41.01
CA ALA A 119 -9.58 5.84 -41.60
C ALA A 119 -8.89 6.75 -40.56
N ILE A 120 -7.56 6.87 -40.63
CA ILE A 120 -6.79 7.82 -39.80
C ILE A 120 -7.05 9.23 -40.33
N ILE A 121 -7.55 10.10 -39.46
CA ILE A 121 -7.84 11.52 -39.78
C ILE A 121 -6.89 12.49 -39.09
N GLY A 122 -6.04 12.01 -38.19
CA GLY A 122 -5.04 12.82 -37.51
C GLY A 122 -4.17 12.03 -36.55
N GLU A 123 -3.08 12.65 -36.13
CA GLU A 123 -2.16 12.11 -35.13
C GLU A 123 -1.69 13.21 -34.17
N ALA A 124 -1.37 12.83 -32.95
CA ALA A 124 -0.81 13.71 -31.95
C ALA A 124 0.36 13.05 -31.23
N PHE A 125 1.46 13.79 -31.08
CA PHE A 125 2.62 13.32 -30.34
C PHE A 125 2.43 13.53 -28.84
N VAL A 126 2.70 12.49 -28.07
CA VAL A 126 2.71 12.50 -26.61
C VAL A 126 4.15 12.25 -26.16
N SER A 127 4.79 13.28 -25.62
CA SER A 127 6.13 13.16 -25.03
C SER A 127 6.13 12.22 -23.84
N HIS A 128 7.24 11.55 -23.60
CA HIS A 128 7.47 10.73 -22.42
C HIS A 128 7.17 11.47 -21.11
N GLY A 129 6.82 10.72 -20.08
CA GLY A 129 6.47 11.28 -18.80
C GLY A 129 6.30 10.23 -17.71
N LYS A 130 5.79 10.68 -16.58
CA LYS A 130 5.58 9.85 -15.40
C LYS A 130 4.17 10.05 -14.87
N ALA A 131 3.40 8.97 -14.80
CA ALA A 131 2.12 8.96 -14.11
C ALA A 131 2.35 8.53 -12.66
N SER A 132 1.96 9.39 -11.71
CA SER A 132 2.02 9.09 -10.27
C SER A 132 1.06 7.96 -9.90
N PHE A 133 1.24 7.37 -8.73
CA PHE A 133 0.26 6.43 -8.18
C PHE A 133 -0.89 7.24 -7.56
N LEU A 134 -2.11 6.70 -7.67
CA LEU A 134 -3.32 7.22 -7.03
C LEU A 134 -3.51 6.54 -5.67
#